data_AF-A0A0L0EPL7-F1
#
_entry.id   AF-A0A0L0EPL7-F1
#
_cell.length_a   1.000
_cell.length_b   1.000
_cell.length_c   1.000
_cell.angle_alpha   90.00
_cell.angle_beta   90.00
_cell.angle_gamma   90.00
#
_symmetry.space_group_name_H-M   'P 1'
#
loop_
_entity.id
_entity.type
_entity.pdbx_description
1 polymer ?
#
loop_
_entity_poly.entity_id
_entity_poly.type
_entity_poly.pdbx_seq_one_letter_code
_entity_poly.pdbx_strand_id
1 'polypeptide(L)'
;MNIELDISTLLTSIGISLATAAWLGRVLVNQLFNKELEKTKSEFAQKLVAFKACHEAEIRKEVEVFLKQNEASIHYESEAKARLYSAIGPLKFQLLLAARDFTVRVRGLSRQPHEMNVKGHYGKSTIYRIARLFCLTELIERQVTYADFSVDSSAVRLLQFKKALFLLFSGSKITYHHPKSVWESQEEHLFFDVISSIGNALVVESGMPSARCMSFSEFSDELSNPAFATNIEPLVHILEGFEINKSPILWLRMVCVAVLCSNIIEELGAPIGFDKKPLDFMSLLRKTDDEYINNKIQKYAVHLQETLDEGL
;
A
#
# COMPACT_ATOMS: atom_id res chain seq x y z
N MET A 1 -9.86 -123.60 -18.32
CA MET A 1 -10.27 -122.20 -18.50
C MET A 1 -10.72 -121.70 -17.14
N ASN A 2 -9.91 -120.89 -16.47
CA ASN A 2 -10.29 -120.05 -15.33
C ASN A 2 -9.12 -119.11 -15.07
N ILE A 3 -9.24 -117.90 -15.61
CA ILE A 3 -8.35 -116.78 -15.33
C ILE A 3 -8.97 -116.11 -14.10
N GLU A 4 -8.49 -116.44 -12.90
CA GLU A 4 -8.74 -115.60 -11.73
C GLU A 4 -7.94 -114.31 -11.93
N LEU A 5 -8.60 -113.33 -12.53
CA LEU A 5 -8.13 -111.96 -12.59
C LEU A 5 -8.17 -111.42 -11.16
N ASP A 6 -7.00 -111.22 -10.56
CA ASP A 6 -6.82 -110.63 -9.25
C ASP A 6 -7.18 -109.13 -9.31
N ILE A 7 -8.48 -108.85 -9.11
CA ILE A 7 -9.08 -107.51 -9.14
C ILE A 7 -8.45 -106.59 -8.08
N SER A 8 -7.83 -107.16 -7.03
CA SER A 8 -7.22 -106.40 -5.93
C SER A 8 -5.88 -105.73 -6.30
N THR A 9 -5.04 -106.42 -7.08
CA THR A 9 -3.75 -105.90 -7.58
C THR A 9 -3.95 -104.90 -8.73
N LEU A 10 -5.02 -105.07 -9.51
CA LEU A 10 -5.40 -104.13 -10.58
C LEU A 10 -5.96 -102.81 -10.00
N LEU A 11 -6.81 -102.88 -8.96
CA LEU A 11 -7.35 -101.69 -8.27
C LEU A 11 -6.29 -100.92 -7.47
N THR A 12 -5.33 -101.59 -6.85
CA THR A 12 -4.22 -100.93 -6.13
C THR A 12 -3.20 -100.29 -7.06
N SER A 13 -2.90 -100.88 -8.23
CA SER A 13 -2.03 -100.26 -9.24
C SER A 13 -2.67 -99.02 -9.90
N ILE A 14 -3.98 -99.05 -10.15
CA ILE A 14 -4.75 -97.89 -10.66
C ILE A 14 -4.80 -96.78 -9.60
N GLY A 15 -5.00 -97.13 -8.31
CA GLY A 15 -5.01 -96.17 -7.21
C GLY A 15 -3.67 -95.45 -7.01
N ILE A 16 -2.54 -96.18 -7.08
CA ILE A 16 -1.18 -95.61 -6.96
C ILE A 16 -0.85 -94.73 -8.18
N SER A 17 -1.26 -95.15 -9.39
CA SER A 17 -1.05 -94.37 -10.61
C SER A 17 -1.87 -93.07 -10.64
N LEU A 18 -3.13 -93.11 -10.20
CA LEU A 18 -3.97 -91.91 -10.08
C LEU A 18 -3.48 -90.95 -8.99
N ALA A 19 -3.01 -91.47 -7.85
CA ALA A 19 -2.45 -90.65 -6.78
C ALA A 19 -1.13 -89.96 -7.20
N THR A 20 -0.25 -90.68 -7.90
CA THR A 20 1.01 -90.13 -8.42
C THR A 20 0.77 -89.12 -9.55
N ALA A 21 -0.18 -89.39 -10.45
CA ALA A 21 -0.60 -88.44 -11.49
C ALA A 21 -1.24 -87.17 -10.90
N ALA A 22 -2.11 -87.31 -9.89
CA ALA A 22 -2.70 -86.15 -9.19
C ALA A 22 -1.66 -85.33 -8.42
N TRP A 23 -0.69 -86.00 -7.79
CA TRP A 23 0.43 -85.33 -7.12
C TRP A 23 1.33 -84.59 -8.09
N LEU A 24 1.75 -85.23 -9.20
CA LEU A 24 2.54 -84.60 -10.25
C LEU A 24 1.80 -83.42 -10.89
N GLY A 25 0.50 -83.58 -11.16
CA GLY A 25 -0.37 -82.50 -11.64
C GLY A 25 -0.38 -81.31 -10.68
N ARG A 26 -0.54 -81.56 -9.38
CA ARG A 26 -0.50 -80.50 -8.35
C ARG A 26 0.86 -79.81 -8.26
N VAL A 27 1.95 -80.55 -8.35
CA VAL A 27 3.31 -80.00 -8.33
C VAL A 27 3.58 -79.12 -9.56
N LEU A 28 3.22 -79.59 -10.76
CA LEU A 28 3.38 -78.83 -12.00
C LEU A 28 2.51 -77.58 -12.01
N VAL A 29 1.25 -77.68 -11.59
CA VAL A 29 0.33 -76.54 -11.48
C VAL A 29 0.86 -75.51 -10.47
N ASN A 30 1.34 -75.94 -9.31
CA ASN A 30 1.96 -75.05 -8.33
C ASN A 30 3.24 -74.39 -8.86
N GLN A 31 4.09 -75.11 -9.60
CA GLN A 31 5.29 -74.54 -10.20
C GLN A 31 4.95 -73.50 -11.27
N LEU A 32 3.94 -73.76 -12.10
CA LEU A 32 3.46 -72.81 -13.10
C LEU A 32 2.88 -71.55 -12.44
N PHE A 33 2.01 -71.72 -11.43
CA PHE A 33 1.46 -70.60 -10.68
C PHE A 33 2.55 -69.79 -9.97
N ASN A 34 3.52 -70.44 -9.34
CA ASN A 34 4.64 -69.73 -8.70
C ASN A 34 5.50 -68.97 -9.72
N LYS A 35 5.72 -69.53 -10.91
CA LYS A 35 6.48 -68.86 -11.97
C LYS A 35 5.72 -67.65 -12.53
N GLU A 36 4.42 -67.77 -12.76
CA GLU A 36 3.56 -66.66 -13.19
C GLU A 36 3.44 -65.58 -12.11
N LEU A 37 3.32 -65.98 -10.84
CA LEU A 37 3.29 -65.08 -9.69
C LEU A 37 4.60 -64.29 -9.58
N GLU A 38 5.75 -64.95 -9.66
CA GLU A 38 7.05 -64.25 -9.62
C GLU A 38 7.26 -63.35 -10.84
N LYS A 39 6.80 -63.76 -12.03
CA LYS A 39 6.84 -62.92 -13.23
C LYS A 39 6.00 -61.65 -13.05
N THR A 40 4.73 -61.80 -12.67
CA THR A 40 3.80 -60.67 -12.47
C THR A 40 4.27 -59.75 -11.35
N LYS A 41 4.81 -60.29 -10.26
CA LYS A 41 5.42 -59.53 -9.17
C LYS A 41 6.64 -58.73 -9.64
N SER A 42 7.51 -59.33 -10.45
CA SER A 42 8.67 -58.66 -11.04
C SER A 42 8.25 -57.52 -11.98
N GLU A 43 7.27 -57.76 -12.86
CA GLU A 43 6.71 -56.74 -13.76
C GLU A 43 6.07 -55.58 -12.99
N PHE A 44 5.31 -55.88 -11.93
CA PHE A 44 4.70 -54.85 -11.09
C PHE A 44 5.75 -54.05 -10.32
N ALA A 45 6.80 -54.70 -9.79
CA ALA A 45 7.90 -54.01 -9.12
C ALA A 45 8.63 -53.05 -10.08
N GLN A 46 8.90 -53.48 -11.32
CA GLN A 46 9.49 -52.62 -12.35
C GLN A 46 8.59 -51.44 -12.70
N LYS A 47 7.29 -51.67 -12.89
CA LYS A 47 6.31 -50.59 -13.12
C LYS A 47 6.24 -49.61 -11.96
N LEU A 48 6.28 -50.10 -10.72
CA LEU A 48 6.27 -49.24 -9.53
C LEU A 48 7.52 -48.38 -9.45
N VAL A 49 8.70 -48.94 -9.74
CA VAL A 49 9.96 -48.18 -9.77
C VAL A 49 9.94 -47.14 -10.87
N ALA A 50 9.49 -47.50 -12.09
CA ALA A 50 9.38 -46.56 -13.20
C ALA A 50 8.37 -45.43 -12.91
N PHE A 51 7.22 -45.77 -12.33
CA PHE A 51 6.20 -44.80 -11.94
C PHE A 51 6.71 -43.86 -10.84
N LYS A 52 7.37 -44.39 -9.80
CA LYS A 52 7.99 -43.57 -8.75
C LYS A 52 9.05 -42.63 -9.33
N ALA A 53 9.95 -43.13 -10.17
CA ALA A 53 10.99 -42.31 -10.79
C ALA A 53 10.40 -41.20 -11.68
N CYS A 54 9.34 -41.50 -12.44
CA CYS A 54 8.63 -40.52 -13.26
C CYS A 54 7.99 -39.43 -12.40
N HIS A 55 7.29 -39.81 -11.33
CA HIS A 55 6.59 -38.88 -10.45
C HIS A 55 7.58 -38.05 -9.60
N GLU A 56 8.66 -38.65 -9.11
CA GLU A 56 9.74 -37.94 -8.43
C GLU A 56 10.41 -36.92 -9.35
N ALA A 57 10.61 -37.26 -10.62
CA ALA A 57 11.15 -36.31 -11.62
C ALA A 57 10.19 -35.14 -11.90
N GLU A 58 8.88 -35.40 -11.96
CA GLU A 58 7.85 -34.37 -12.13
C GLU A 58 7.79 -33.42 -10.93
N ILE A 59 7.70 -33.97 -9.71
CA ILE A 59 7.72 -33.18 -8.46
C ILE A 59 9.01 -32.34 -8.39
N ARG A 60 10.17 -32.93 -8.69
CA ARG A 60 11.44 -32.21 -8.67
C ARG A 60 11.44 -31.04 -9.66
N LYS A 61 10.88 -31.24 -10.85
CA LYS A 61 10.75 -30.18 -11.87
C LYS A 61 9.82 -29.06 -11.40
N GLU A 62 8.67 -29.40 -10.83
CA GLU A 62 7.73 -28.41 -10.28
C GLU A 62 8.35 -27.59 -9.15
N VAL A 63 9.05 -28.25 -8.23
CA VAL A 63 9.78 -27.59 -7.14
C VAL A 63 10.88 -26.67 -7.68
N GLU A 64 11.65 -27.12 -8.68
CA GLU A 64 12.71 -26.30 -9.29
C GLU A 64 12.13 -25.05 -9.98
N VAL A 65 11.01 -25.20 -10.70
CA VAL A 65 10.32 -24.06 -11.33
C VAL A 65 9.81 -23.08 -10.26
N PHE A 66 9.16 -23.59 -9.22
CA PHE A 66 8.66 -22.78 -8.12
C PHE A 66 9.78 -22.00 -7.42
N LEU A 67 10.90 -22.66 -7.10
CA LEU A 67 12.04 -22.02 -6.45
C LEU A 67 12.67 -20.93 -7.33
N LYS A 68 12.83 -21.19 -8.63
CA LYS A 68 13.35 -20.19 -9.59
C LYS A 68 12.42 -18.99 -9.72
N GLN A 69 11.11 -19.21 -9.76
CA GLN A 69 10.11 -18.13 -9.79
C GLN A 69 10.14 -17.31 -8.50
N ASN A 70 10.23 -17.97 -7.35
CA ASN A 70 10.32 -17.32 -6.06
C ASN A 70 11.62 -16.50 -5.91
N GLU A 71 12.76 -17.05 -6.34
CA GLU A 71 14.05 -16.35 -6.34
C GLU A 71 14.01 -15.11 -7.26
N ALA A 72 13.45 -15.25 -8.46
CA ALA A 72 13.27 -14.13 -9.38
C ALA A 72 12.35 -13.04 -8.80
N SER A 73 11.27 -13.42 -8.11
CA SER A 73 10.36 -12.47 -7.44
C SER A 73 11.07 -11.70 -6.32
N ILE A 74 11.83 -12.40 -5.47
CA ILE A 74 12.59 -11.78 -4.38
C ILE A 74 13.64 -10.80 -4.94
N HIS A 75 14.35 -11.21 -5.99
CA HIS A 75 15.34 -10.35 -6.65
C HIS A 75 14.70 -9.08 -7.23
N TYR A 76 13.57 -9.23 -7.94
CA TYR A 76 12.80 -8.10 -8.47
C TYR A 76 12.36 -7.16 -7.34
N GLU A 77 11.73 -7.67 -6.30
CA GLU A 77 11.24 -6.86 -5.19
C GLU A 77 12.36 -6.11 -4.47
N SER A 78 13.51 -6.76 -4.26
CA SER A 78 14.67 -6.15 -3.63
C SER A 78 15.21 -4.98 -4.47
N GLU A 79 15.36 -5.18 -5.77
CA GLU A 79 15.83 -4.14 -6.69
C GLU A 79 14.82 -3.00 -6.83
N ALA A 80 13.53 -3.32 -6.94
CA ALA A 80 12.45 -2.34 -7.00
C ALA A 80 12.37 -1.49 -5.73
N LYS A 81 12.49 -2.11 -4.54
CA LYS A 81 12.55 -1.40 -3.26
C LYS A 81 13.77 -0.48 -3.17
N ALA A 82 14.94 -0.93 -3.64
CA ALA A 82 16.14 -0.11 -3.67
C ALA A 82 15.97 1.15 -4.54
N ARG A 83 15.41 1.00 -5.75
CA ARG A 83 15.08 2.12 -6.65
C ARG A 83 14.05 3.06 -6.01
N LEU A 84 13.00 2.50 -5.43
CA LEU A 84 11.95 3.25 -4.74
C LEU A 84 12.55 4.09 -3.59
N TYR A 85 13.35 3.50 -2.69
CA TYR A 85 13.95 4.23 -1.58
C TYR A 85 14.96 5.28 -2.03
N SER A 86 15.71 5.02 -3.09
CA SER A 86 16.59 6.03 -3.69
C SER A 86 15.80 7.22 -4.23
N ALA A 87 14.62 6.99 -4.82
CA ALA A 87 13.80 8.01 -5.44
C ALA A 87 12.99 8.83 -4.42
N ILE A 88 12.29 8.17 -3.49
CA ILE A 88 11.33 8.81 -2.59
C ILE A 88 11.80 8.95 -1.16
N GLY A 89 12.89 8.28 -0.75
CA GLY A 89 13.37 8.30 0.65
C GLY A 89 13.61 9.72 1.18
N PRO A 90 14.40 10.57 0.49
CA PRO A 90 14.60 11.97 0.89
C PRO A 90 13.31 12.79 0.92
N LEU A 91 12.42 12.60 -0.07
CA LEU A 91 11.16 13.34 -0.18
C LEU A 91 10.17 12.95 0.92
N LYS A 92 10.08 11.65 1.26
CA LYS A 92 9.30 11.13 2.39
C LYS A 92 9.73 11.80 3.69
N PHE A 93 11.03 11.88 3.94
CA PHE A 93 11.55 12.54 5.15
C PHE A 93 11.22 14.04 5.17
N GLN A 94 11.39 14.74 4.04
CA GLN A 94 11.02 16.15 3.92
C GLN A 94 9.52 16.39 4.13
N LEU A 95 8.66 15.48 3.67
CA LEU A 95 7.21 15.54 3.88
C LEU A 95 6.87 15.39 5.37
N LEU A 96 7.50 14.46 6.08
CA LEU A 96 7.28 14.29 7.52
C LEU A 96 7.67 15.54 8.31
N LEU A 97 8.77 16.20 7.94
CA LEU A 97 9.15 17.49 8.52
C LEU A 97 8.13 18.58 8.20
N ALA A 98 7.67 18.68 6.96
CA ALA A 98 6.66 19.65 6.55
C ALA A 98 5.32 19.43 7.28
N ALA A 99 4.88 18.17 7.39
CA ALA A 99 3.68 17.77 8.12
C ALA A 99 3.79 18.16 9.60
N ARG A 100 4.93 17.90 10.24
CA ARG A 100 5.19 18.29 11.64
C ARG A 100 5.09 19.80 11.81
N ASP A 101 5.75 20.55 10.93
CA ASP A 101 5.79 22.01 11.01
C ASP A 101 4.41 22.62 10.78
N PHE A 102 3.59 22.04 9.89
CA PHE A 102 2.21 22.45 9.66
C PHE A 102 1.30 22.14 10.87
N THR A 103 1.40 20.95 11.44
CA THR A 103 0.68 20.57 12.67
C THR A 103 1.03 21.52 13.83
N VAL A 104 2.30 21.92 13.98
CA VAL A 104 2.72 22.92 14.98
C VAL A 104 2.12 24.30 14.67
N ARG A 105 2.08 24.70 13.40
CA ARG A 105 1.50 25.97 12.95
C ARG A 105 0.01 26.08 13.32
N VAL A 106 -0.79 25.06 13.06
CA VAL A 106 -2.22 25.05 13.39
C VAL A 106 -2.44 25.12 14.91
N ARG A 107 -1.64 24.41 15.72
CA ARG A 107 -1.69 24.57 17.18
C ARG A 107 -1.33 25.99 17.63
N GLY A 108 -0.33 26.62 17.02
CA GLY A 108 0.07 28.00 17.33
C GLY A 108 -1.09 28.98 17.12
N LEU A 109 -1.74 28.88 15.95
CA LEU A 109 -2.92 29.70 15.61
C LEU A 109 -4.06 29.59 16.61
N SER A 110 -4.29 28.39 17.15
CA SER A 110 -5.36 28.18 18.13
C SER A 110 -5.12 28.82 19.51
N ARG A 111 -3.87 29.24 19.79
CA ARG A 111 -3.45 29.77 21.10
C ARG A 111 -3.38 31.29 21.11
N GLN A 112 -2.87 31.88 20.03
CA GLN A 112 -2.68 33.31 19.91
C GLN A 112 -3.05 33.77 18.50
N PRO A 113 -3.82 34.86 18.36
CA PRO A 113 -4.06 35.46 17.07
C PRO A 113 -2.73 35.99 16.53
N HIS A 114 -2.49 35.73 15.26
CA HIS A 114 -1.33 36.22 14.53
C HIS A 114 -1.82 36.94 13.29
N GLU A 115 -1.21 38.07 12.96
CA GLU A 115 -1.52 38.80 11.73
C GLU A 115 -1.08 37.96 10.52
N MET A 116 -2.05 37.62 9.67
CA MET A 116 -1.83 36.87 8.44
C MET A 116 -1.73 37.83 7.26
N ASN A 117 -0.65 38.60 7.24
CA ASN A 117 -0.34 39.51 6.14
C ASN A 117 0.79 38.91 5.30
N VAL A 118 0.66 38.91 3.98
CA VAL A 118 1.66 38.45 3.00
C VAL A 118 2.95 39.26 3.07
N LYS A 119 2.91 40.50 3.57
CA LYS A 119 4.10 41.30 3.87
C LYS A 119 4.77 40.88 5.18
N GLY A 120 4.01 40.30 6.10
CA GLY A 120 4.48 39.84 7.41
C GLY A 120 5.14 38.46 7.35
N HIS A 121 6.19 38.26 8.15
CA HIS A 121 6.90 36.97 8.22
C HIS A 121 5.96 35.81 8.56
N TYR A 122 5.01 36.03 9.48
CA TYR A 122 4.11 34.98 9.92
C TYR A 122 3.14 34.52 8.82
N GLY A 123 2.55 35.44 8.06
CA GLY A 123 1.69 35.14 6.91
C GLY A 123 2.45 34.38 5.81
N LYS A 124 3.59 34.92 5.35
CA LYS A 124 4.48 34.25 4.39
C LYS A 124 4.83 32.82 4.81
N SER A 125 5.20 32.65 6.08
CA SER A 125 5.59 31.36 6.62
C SER A 125 4.42 30.37 6.72
N THR A 126 3.18 30.84 6.90
CA THR A 126 1.99 29.97 6.85
C THR A 126 1.69 29.54 5.42
N ILE A 127 1.69 30.48 4.46
CA ILE A 127 1.50 30.20 3.03
C ILE A 127 2.53 29.17 2.55
N TYR A 128 3.81 29.41 2.85
CA TYR A 128 4.90 28.49 2.51
C TYR A 128 4.69 27.08 3.07
N ARG A 129 4.26 26.94 4.33
CA ARG A 129 4.05 25.60 4.93
C ARG A 129 2.95 24.82 4.22
N ILE A 130 1.89 25.49 3.77
CA ILE A 130 0.81 24.86 3.01
C ILE A 130 1.31 24.48 1.61
N ALA A 131 1.88 25.44 0.87
CA ALA A 131 2.39 25.21 -0.47
C ALA A 131 3.50 24.14 -0.50
N ARG A 132 4.34 24.06 0.54
CA ARG A 132 5.38 23.03 0.69
C ARG A 132 4.79 21.63 0.80
N LEU A 133 3.65 21.44 1.46
CA LEU A 133 2.98 20.13 1.49
C LEU A 133 2.57 19.73 0.07
N PHE A 134 1.96 20.65 -0.68
CA PHE A 134 1.56 20.42 -2.07
C PHE A 134 2.76 20.05 -2.94
N CYS A 135 3.82 20.86 -2.89
CA CYS A 135 5.05 20.65 -3.64
C CYS A 135 5.68 19.27 -3.37
N LEU A 136 5.82 18.89 -2.10
CA LEU A 136 6.43 17.60 -1.75
C LEU A 136 5.57 16.42 -2.22
N THR A 137 4.25 16.52 -2.15
CA THR A 137 3.36 15.47 -2.68
C THR A 137 3.42 15.35 -4.20
N GLU A 138 3.58 16.47 -4.92
CA GLU A 138 3.80 16.48 -6.38
C GLU A 138 5.13 15.84 -6.74
N LEU A 139 6.21 16.20 -6.04
CA LEU A 139 7.54 15.60 -6.27
C LEU A 139 7.55 14.09 -6.04
N ILE A 140 6.84 13.61 -5.01
CA ILE A 140 6.69 12.17 -4.73
C ILE A 140 5.90 11.49 -5.85
N GLU A 141 4.75 12.04 -6.26
CA GLU A 141 3.92 11.43 -7.30
C GLU A 141 4.65 11.36 -8.66
N ARG A 142 5.47 12.36 -9.01
CA ARG A 142 6.32 12.32 -10.22
C ARG A 142 7.24 11.09 -10.26
N GLN A 143 7.63 10.53 -9.11
CA GLN A 143 8.48 9.33 -9.04
C GLN A 143 7.74 8.04 -9.42
N VAL A 144 6.41 8.03 -9.49
CA VAL A 144 5.62 6.86 -9.92
C VAL A 144 5.98 6.42 -11.35
N THR A 145 6.47 7.34 -12.18
CA THR A 145 6.94 7.01 -13.54
C THR A 145 8.23 6.19 -13.54
N TYR A 146 9.04 6.26 -12.49
CA TYR A 146 10.39 5.68 -12.44
C TYR A 146 10.56 4.57 -11.39
N ALA A 147 9.66 4.50 -10.41
CA ALA A 147 9.70 3.53 -9.33
C ALA A 147 8.34 2.86 -9.15
N ASP A 148 8.35 1.57 -8.86
CA ASP A 148 7.17 0.79 -8.55
C ASP A 148 6.74 1.06 -7.10
N PHE A 149 5.63 1.77 -6.90
CA PHE A 149 5.12 2.05 -5.55
C PHE A 149 4.43 0.82 -4.93
N SER A 150 4.07 -0.20 -5.72
CA SER A 150 3.33 -1.36 -5.23
C SER A 150 4.18 -2.28 -4.34
N VAL A 151 5.52 -2.21 -4.45
CA VAL A 151 6.43 -3.05 -3.65
C VAL A 151 6.57 -2.60 -2.18
N ASP A 152 6.04 -1.43 -1.81
CA ASP A 152 6.04 -0.93 -0.43
C ASP A 152 4.75 -0.16 -0.09
N SER A 153 3.98 -0.68 0.87
CA SER A 153 2.72 -0.06 1.32
C SER A 153 2.91 1.36 1.86
N SER A 154 4.07 1.68 2.44
CA SER A 154 4.39 3.02 2.91
C SER A 154 4.54 4.04 1.77
N ALA A 155 4.90 3.59 0.56
CA ALA A 155 4.92 4.45 -0.62
C ALA A 155 3.50 4.70 -1.15
N VAL A 156 2.68 3.66 -1.23
CA VAL A 156 1.24 3.78 -1.54
C VAL A 156 0.56 4.75 -0.59
N ARG A 157 0.93 4.71 0.70
CA ARG A 157 0.39 5.63 1.71
C ARG A 157 0.72 7.10 1.43
N LEU A 158 1.86 7.41 0.83
CA LEU A 158 2.21 8.79 0.45
C LEU A 158 1.28 9.31 -0.67
N LEU A 159 0.89 8.44 -1.61
CA LEU A 159 -0.08 8.79 -2.65
C LEU A 159 -1.48 9.00 -2.05
N GLN A 160 -1.90 8.15 -1.10
CA GLN A 160 -3.15 8.33 -0.36
C GLN A 160 -3.15 9.65 0.43
N PHE A 161 -2.02 9.99 1.05
CA PHE A 161 -1.84 11.27 1.72
C PHE A 161 -2.04 12.45 0.76
N LYS A 162 -1.48 12.41 -0.47
CA LYS A 162 -1.71 13.44 -1.49
C LYS A 162 -3.20 13.57 -1.80
N LYS A 163 -3.89 12.47 -2.10
CA LYS A 163 -5.32 12.48 -2.41
C LYS A 163 -6.14 13.10 -1.28
N ALA A 164 -5.93 12.64 -0.05
CA ALA A 164 -6.62 13.16 1.12
C ALA A 164 -6.31 14.66 1.34
N LEU A 165 -5.05 15.08 1.20
CA LEU A 165 -4.65 16.49 1.32
C LEU A 165 -5.42 17.36 0.32
N PHE A 166 -5.53 16.92 -0.93
CA PHE A 166 -6.25 17.66 -1.97
C PHE A 166 -7.75 17.71 -1.67
N LEU A 167 -8.37 16.58 -1.32
CA LEU A 167 -9.78 16.51 -0.94
C LEU A 167 -10.12 17.39 0.27
N LEU A 168 -9.20 17.52 1.25
CA LEU A 168 -9.43 18.38 2.42
C LEU A 168 -9.39 19.88 2.08
N PHE A 169 -8.64 20.29 1.05
CA PHE A 169 -8.64 21.68 0.58
C PHE A 169 -9.69 21.99 -0.48
N SER A 170 -10.07 21.02 -1.32
CA SER A 170 -10.98 21.22 -2.46
C SER A 170 -12.37 20.62 -2.30
N GLY A 171 -12.49 19.55 -1.51
CA GLY A 171 -13.72 18.78 -1.41
C GLY A 171 -14.82 19.50 -0.63
N SER A 172 -16.07 19.26 -1.03
CA SER A 172 -17.29 19.72 -0.37
C SER A 172 -17.73 18.86 0.81
N LYS A 173 -17.32 17.59 0.81
CA LYS A 173 -17.62 16.64 1.89
C LYS A 173 -17.20 17.18 3.26
N ILE A 174 -15.99 17.74 3.34
CA ILE A 174 -15.46 18.22 4.63
C ILE A 174 -16.17 19.47 5.13
N THR A 175 -16.82 20.27 4.27
CA THR A 175 -17.57 21.45 4.73
C THR A 175 -19.00 21.11 5.14
N TYR A 176 -19.45 19.86 4.92
CA TYR A 176 -20.79 19.38 5.33
C TYR A 176 -21.91 20.37 4.96
N HIS A 177 -21.89 20.86 3.71
CA HIS A 177 -22.82 21.85 3.18
C HIS A 177 -22.97 23.09 4.07
N HIS A 178 -21.87 23.59 4.62
CA HIS A 178 -21.87 24.81 5.42
C HIS A 178 -22.54 25.96 4.64
N PRO A 179 -23.53 26.67 5.20
CA PRO A 179 -24.37 27.62 4.46
C PRO A 179 -23.60 28.83 3.91
N LYS A 180 -22.44 29.13 4.51
CA LYS A 180 -21.50 30.16 4.02
C LYS A 180 -20.47 29.65 3.00
N SER A 181 -20.51 28.38 2.61
CA SER A 181 -19.59 27.87 1.58
C SER A 181 -19.99 28.44 0.23
N VAL A 182 -19.13 29.27 -0.34
CA VAL A 182 -19.24 29.73 -1.72
C VAL A 182 -18.39 28.80 -2.58
N TRP A 183 -18.97 28.19 -3.61
CA TRP A 183 -18.29 27.22 -4.50
C TRP A 183 -17.98 27.80 -5.87
N GLU A 184 -18.60 28.93 -6.19
CA GLU A 184 -18.42 29.71 -7.40
C GLU A 184 -17.11 30.51 -7.37
N SER A 185 -16.58 30.79 -6.17
CA SER A 185 -15.35 31.54 -5.91
C SER A 185 -14.44 30.81 -4.91
N GLN A 186 -13.12 30.97 -5.04
CA GLN A 186 -12.13 30.36 -4.15
C GLN A 186 -11.85 31.27 -2.94
N GLU A 187 -12.81 31.39 -2.02
CA GLU A 187 -12.69 32.28 -0.83
C GLU A 187 -12.10 31.56 0.39
N GLU A 188 -12.55 30.33 0.66
CA GLU A 188 -12.11 29.53 1.81
C GLU A 188 -11.76 28.08 1.41
N HIS A 189 -11.49 27.88 0.12
CA HIS A 189 -11.14 26.58 -0.44
C HIS A 189 -10.26 26.75 -1.69
N LEU A 190 -9.62 25.65 -2.12
CA LEU A 190 -8.81 25.62 -3.34
C LEU A 190 -9.38 24.60 -4.30
N PHE A 191 -9.50 24.91 -5.58
CA PHE A 191 -9.84 23.90 -6.58
C PHE A 191 -8.69 22.88 -6.74
N PHE A 192 -9.05 21.66 -7.12
CA PHE A 192 -8.13 20.53 -7.17
C PHE A 192 -6.90 20.82 -8.06
N ASP A 193 -7.12 21.30 -9.29
CA ASP A 193 -6.04 21.59 -10.24
C ASP A 193 -5.15 22.75 -9.79
N VAL A 194 -5.73 23.72 -9.07
CA VAL A 194 -5.01 24.86 -8.51
C VAL A 194 -4.03 24.43 -7.43
N ILE A 195 -4.40 23.44 -6.59
CA ILE A 195 -3.50 22.88 -5.57
C ILE A 195 -2.24 22.29 -6.24
N SER A 196 -2.42 21.54 -7.35
CA SER A 196 -1.30 21.00 -8.11
C SER A 196 -0.44 22.10 -8.73
N SER A 197 -1.05 23.13 -9.32
CA SER A 197 -0.33 24.30 -9.87
C SER A 197 0.53 24.99 -8.81
N ILE A 198 -0.04 25.26 -7.63
CA ILE A 198 0.69 25.86 -6.50
C ILE A 198 1.88 24.98 -6.09
N GLY A 199 1.67 23.66 -5.97
CA GLY A 199 2.74 22.72 -5.61
C GLY A 199 3.89 22.73 -6.63
N ASN A 200 3.55 22.75 -7.91
CA ASN A 200 4.52 22.79 -9.02
C ASN A 200 5.27 24.12 -9.11
N ALA A 201 4.65 25.25 -8.74
CA ALA A 201 5.30 26.56 -8.72
C ALA A 201 6.48 26.62 -7.72
N LEU A 202 6.46 25.78 -6.67
CA LEU A 202 7.52 25.70 -5.67
C LEU A 202 8.65 24.72 -6.04
N VAL A 203 8.60 24.08 -7.20
CA VAL A 203 9.64 23.14 -7.63
C VAL A 203 10.83 23.92 -8.21
N VAL A 204 12.01 23.66 -7.67
CA VAL A 204 13.29 24.12 -8.23
C VAL A 204 13.88 22.99 -9.05
N GLU A 205 13.87 23.17 -10.37
CA GLU A 205 14.49 22.23 -11.31
C GLU A 205 16.02 22.46 -11.32
N SER A 206 16.78 21.54 -10.73
CA SER A 206 18.26 21.52 -10.80
C SER A 206 18.78 20.46 -11.79
N GLY A 207 17.89 19.91 -12.64
CA GLY A 207 18.09 18.74 -13.51
C GLY A 207 17.59 17.46 -12.84
N MET A 208 17.02 16.49 -13.57
CA MET A 208 16.58 15.21 -12.99
C MET A 208 17.79 14.37 -12.54
N PRO A 209 17.81 13.74 -11.34
CA PRO A 209 16.73 13.58 -10.35
C PRO A 209 16.69 14.66 -9.25
N SER A 210 17.37 15.79 -9.43
CA SER A 210 17.61 16.82 -8.41
C SER A 210 16.53 17.89 -8.25
N ALA A 211 15.31 17.64 -8.74
CA ALA A 211 14.17 18.51 -8.46
C ALA A 211 13.91 18.54 -6.94
N ARG A 212 13.76 19.73 -6.38
CA ARG A 212 13.54 19.93 -4.93
C ARG A 212 12.48 20.99 -4.68
N CYS A 213 11.91 20.96 -3.48
CA CYS A 213 11.09 22.08 -3.00
C CYS A 213 11.98 23.31 -2.73
N MET A 214 11.47 24.49 -3.06
CA MET A 214 12.04 25.77 -2.60
C MET A 214 12.19 25.77 -1.08
N SER A 215 13.28 26.35 -0.60
CA SER A 215 13.45 26.72 0.81
C SER A 215 12.57 27.93 1.16
N PHE A 216 12.39 28.20 2.45
CA PHE A 216 11.59 29.36 2.87
C PHE A 216 12.22 30.70 2.46
N SER A 217 13.56 30.80 2.42
CA SER A 217 14.24 32.01 1.97
C SER A 217 13.93 32.29 0.51
N GLU A 218 14.14 31.29 -0.36
CA GLU A 218 13.83 31.37 -1.79
C GLU A 218 12.36 31.72 -2.02
N PHE A 219 11.44 31.07 -1.30
CA PHE A 219 10.01 31.39 -1.37
C PHE A 219 9.73 32.85 -0.96
N SER A 220 10.33 33.33 0.13
CA SER A 220 10.09 34.70 0.62
C SER A 220 10.58 35.76 -0.37
N ASP A 221 11.70 35.48 -1.06
CA ASP A 221 12.28 36.34 -2.07
C ASP A 221 11.41 36.31 -3.35
N GLU A 222 11.07 35.13 -3.85
CA GLU A 222 10.21 34.93 -5.03
C GLU A 222 8.78 35.44 -4.83
N LEU A 223 8.25 35.46 -3.61
CA LEU A 223 6.93 36.02 -3.34
C LEU A 223 6.82 37.51 -3.69
N SER A 224 7.96 38.22 -3.79
CA SER A 224 8.00 39.62 -4.24
C SER A 224 7.93 39.75 -5.78
N ASN A 225 8.11 38.66 -6.51
CA ASN A 225 7.99 38.59 -7.97
C ASN A 225 6.50 38.42 -8.36
N PRO A 226 5.89 39.36 -9.09
CA PRO A 226 4.47 39.28 -9.45
C PRO A 226 4.09 38.03 -10.24
N ALA A 227 4.99 37.53 -11.08
CA ALA A 227 4.74 36.31 -11.85
C ALA A 227 4.65 35.07 -10.95
N PHE A 228 5.57 34.94 -9.99
CA PHE A 228 5.53 33.85 -9.02
C PHE A 228 4.30 33.97 -8.11
N ALA A 229 4.01 35.17 -7.60
CA ALA A 229 2.82 35.42 -6.78
C ALA A 229 1.53 34.99 -7.51
N THR A 230 1.41 35.32 -8.80
CA THR A 230 0.27 34.89 -9.64
C THR A 230 0.16 33.37 -9.75
N ASN A 231 1.28 32.64 -9.84
CA ASN A 231 1.28 31.18 -9.97
C ASN A 231 0.83 30.45 -8.70
N ILE A 232 0.89 31.12 -7.55
CA ILE A 232 0.43 30.56 -6.27
C ILE A 232 -0.91 31.15 -5.80
N GLU A 233 -1.56 32.00 -6.61
CA GLU A 233 -2.94 32.40 -6.37
C GLU A 233 -3.89 31.19 -6.56
N PRO A 234 -5.03 31.14 -5.84
CA PRO A 234 -5.54 32.13 -4.89
C PRO A 234 -5.08 31.90 -3.44
N LEU A 235 -4.10 31.02 -3.18
CA LEU A 235 -3.69 30.69 -1.82
C LEU A 235 -3.20 31.92 -1.04
N VAL A 236 -2.51 32.84 -1.72
CA VAL A 236 -2.05 34.11 -1.15
C VAL A 236 -3.25 34.95 -0.73
N HIS A 237 -4.21 35.16 -1.63
CA HIS A 237 -5.43 35.91 -1.34
C HIS A 237 -6.26 35.31 -0.19
N ILE A 238 -6.47 33.98 -0.21
CA ILE A 238 -7.27 33.27 0.80
C ILE A 238 -6.68 33.41 2.22
N LEU A 239 -5.34 33.48 2.32
CA LEU A 239 -4.66 33.61 3.62
C LEU A 239 -4.43 35.06 4.04
N GLU A 240 -4.55 36.02 3.14
CA GLU A 240 -4.43 37.44 3.46
C GLU A 240 -5.58 37.87 4.38
N GLY A 241 -5.24 38.34 5.58
CA GLY A 241 -6.21 38.72 6.60
C GLY A 241 -6.94 37.56 7.27
N PHE A 242 -6.45 36.32 7.13
CA PHE A 242 -7.07 35.16 7.78
C PHE A 242 -7.21 35.35 9.30
N GLU A 243 -8.43 35.15 9.79
CA GLU A 243 -8.77 35.05 11.20
C GLU A 243 -9.75 33.88 11.39
N ILE A 244 -9.59 33.10 12.47
CA ILE A 244 -10.39 31.88 12.73
C ILE A 244 -11.91 32.15 12.69
N ASN A 245 -12.34 33.32 13.16
CA ASN A 245 -13.76 33.69 13.21
C ASN A 245 -14.28 34.34 11.92
N LYS A 246 -13.40 34.92 11.11
CA LYS A 246 -13.77 35.50 9.81
C LYS A 246 -13.77 34.46 8.69
N SER A 247 -12.93 33.44 8.81
CA SER A 247 -12.76 32.38 7.83
C SER A 247 -12.87 30.99 8.50
N PRO A 248 -14.06 30.64 9.03
CA PRO A 248 -14.26 29.40 9.78
C PRO A 248 -14.15 28.14 8.92
N ILE A 249 -14.47 28.21 7.63
CA ILE A 249 -14.39 27.07 6.71
C ILE A 249 -12.91 26.80 6.39
N LEU A 250 -12.12 27.85 6.15
CA LEU A 250 -10.68 27.70 5.96
C LEU A 250 -10.02 27.13 7.22
N TRP A 251 -10.41 27.61 8.41
CA TRP A 251 -9.93 27.06 9.68
C TRP A 251 -10.23 25.57 9.81
N LEU A 252 -11.46 25.14 9.54
CA LEU A 252 -11.86 23.74 9.51
C LEU A 252 -10.96 22.91 8.60
N ARG A 253 -10.71 23.36 7.37
CA ARG A 253 -9.82 22.68 6.41
C ARG A 253 -8.39 22.56 6.95
N MET A 254 -7.84 23.65 7.48
CA MET A 254 -6.50 23.64 8.08
C MET A 254 -6.39 22.66 9.27
N VAL A 255 -7.41 22.60 10.12
CA VAL A 255 -7.48 21.64 11.24
C VAL A 255 -7.53 20.20 10.74
N CYS A 256 -8.37 19.91 9.74
CA CYS A 256 -8.43 18.58 9.12
C CYS A 256 -7.08 18.18 8.51
N VAL A 257 -6.41 19.08 7.79
CA VAL A 257 -5.09 18.82 7.21
C VAL A 257 -4.03 18.61 8.30
N ALA A 258 -4.12 19.32 9.43
CA ALA A 258 -3.24 19.09 10.56
C ALA A 258 -3.43 17.68 11.16
N VAL A 259 -4.67 17.18 11.22
CA VAL A 259 -4.96 15.79 11.64
C VAL A 259 -4.37 14.80 10.64
N LEU A 260 -4.58 14.99 9.33
CA LEU A 260 -3.94 14.19 8.28
C LEU A 260 -2.41 14.17 8.44
N CYS A 261 -1.80 15.33 8.67
CA CYS A 261 -0.36 15.46 8.94
C CYS A 261 0.07 14.71 10.21
N SER A 262 -0.74 14.75 11.28
CA SER A 262 -0.43 14.02 12.50
C SER A 262 -0.52 12.51 12.31
N ASN A 263 -1.44 12.02 11.47
CA ASN A 263 -1.59 10.60 11.17
C ASN A 263 -0.41 10.06 10.34
N ILE A 264 0.01 10.80 9.31
CA ILE A 264 1.16 10.36 8.49
C ILE A 264 2.47 10.35 9.30
N ILE A 265 2.63 11.27 10.26
CA ILE A 265 3.78 11.28 11.18
C ILE A 265 3.77 10.06 12.09
N GLU A 266 2.61 9.68 12.63
CA GLU A 266 2.48 8.48 13.46
C GLU A 266 2.81 7.22 12.65
N GLU A 267 2.24 7.09 11.46
CA GLU A 267 2.36 5.88 10.65
C GLU A 267 3.76 5.72 10.05
N LEU A 268 4.33 6.80 9.48
CA LEU A 268 5.59 6.74 8.73
C LEU A 268 6.79 7.32 9.49
N GLY A 269 6.55 8.15 10.50
CA GLY A 269 7.60 8.81 11.29
C GLY A 269 8.00 8.06 12.56
N ALA A 270 7.12 7.23 13.14
CA ALA A 270 7.45 6.47 14.34
C ALA A 270 8.70 5.57 14.20
N PRO A 271 8.90 4.85 13.07
CA PRO A 271 10.10 4.00 12.89
C PRO A 271 11.43 4.77 12.87
N ILE A 272 11.39 6.08 12.62
CA ILE A 272 12.57 6.96 12.53
C ILE A 272 12.63 7.97 13.69
N GLY A 273 11.86 7.74 14.76
CA GLY A 273 11.93 8.51 16.00
C GLY A 273 11.14 9.83 16.03
N PHE A 274 10.13 10.00 15.18
CA PHE A 274 9.23 11.15 15.30
C PHE A 274 8.21 10.89 16.39
N ASP A 275 8.19 11.76 17.41
CA ASP A 275 7.16 11.72 18.45
C ASP A 275 5.85 12.31 17.94
N LYS A 276 4.78 11.50 17.97
CA LYS A 276 3.43 12.00 17.77
C LYS A 276 3.03 12.86 18.97
N LYS A 277 2.70 14.11 18.70
CA LYS A 277 1.87 14.90 19.61
C LYS A 277 0.43 14.75 19.16
N PRO A 278 -0.49 14.23 19.97
CA PRO A 278 -1.89 14.10 19.58
C PRO A 278 -2.49 15.49 19.29
N LEU A 279 -3.29 15.58 18.24
CA LEU A 279 -4.12 16.74 17.96
C LEU A 279 -5.53 16.47 18.47
N ASP A 280 -6.01 17.30 19.39
CA ASP A 280 -7.41 17.29 19.78
C ASP A 280 -8.23 18.07 18.72
N PHE A 281 -8.70 17.33 17.72
CA PHE A 281 -9.52 17.84 16.62
C PHE A 281 -10.73 18.64 17.13
N MET A 282 -11.43 18.12 18.13
CA MET A 282 -12.66 18.73 18.64
C MET A 282 -12.35 20.03 19.39
N SER A 283 -11.28 20.06 20.19
CA SER A 283 -10.85 21.27 20.88
C SER A 283 -10.40 22.36 19.91
N LEU A 284 -9.74 22.00 18.81
CA LEU A 284 -9.32 22.95 17.78
C LEU A 284 -10.50 23.52 16.98
N LEU A 285 -11.49 22.71 16.62
CA LEU A 285 -12.66 23.23 15.92
C LEU A 285 -13.51 24.16 16.79
N ARG A 286 -13.58 23.95 18.10
CA ARG A 286 -14.27 24.86 19.04
C ARG A 286 -13.59 26.23 19.21
N LYS A 287 -12.49 26.49 18.48
CA LYS A 287 -11.84 27.81 18.46
C LYS A 287 -12.54 28.83 17.57
N THR A 288 -13.44 28.39 16.72
CA THR A 288 -14.30 29.30 15.95
C THR A 288 -15.62 29.55 16.69
N ASP A 289 -16.13 30.77 16.56
CA ASP A 289 -17.46 31.16 17.04
C ASP A 289 -18.57 30.79 16.05
N ASP A 290 -18.27 30.09 14.95
CA ASP A 290 -19.28 29.65 13.99
C ASP A 290 -20.22 28.57 14.58
N GLU A 291 -21.48 28.94 14.79
CA GLU A 291 -22.51 28.08 15.37
C GLU A 291 -22.76 26.82 14.54
N TYR A 292 -22.68 26.89 13.22
CA TYR A 292 -22.94 25.74 12.35
C TYR A 292 -21.84 24.69 12.54
N ILE A 293 -20.58 25.11 12.63
CA ILE A 293 -19.46 24.22 12.93
C ILE A 293 -19.61 23.60 14.32
N ASN A 294 -19.84 24.43 15.33
CA ASN A 294 -19.94 23.99 16.72
C ASN A 294 -21.08 22.98 16.96
N ASN A 295 -22.25 23.20 16.34
CA ASN A 295 -23.40 22.31 16.46
C ASN A 295 -23.25 20.97 15.71
N LYS A 296 -22.33 20.89 14.75
CA LYS A 296 -22.15 19.74 13.86
C LYS A 296 -20.75 19.11 13.97
N ILE A 297 -20.01 19.43 15.01
CA ILE A 297 -18.61 19.03 15.19
C ILE A 297 -18.37 17.52 15.10
N GLN A 298 -19.29 16.69 15.60
CA GLN A 298 -19.20 15.22 15.47
C GLN A 298 -19.38 14.76 14.02
N LYS A 299 -20.20 15.44 13.22
CA LYS A 299 -20.38 15.13 11.79
C LYS A 299 -19.11 15.44 11.00
N TYR A 300 -18.43 16.54 11.32
CA TYR A 300 -17.13 16.84 10.73
C TYR A 300 -16.06 15.79 11.07
N ALA A 301 -16.06 15.25 12.29
CA ALA A 301 -15.15 14.16 12.65
C ALA A 301 -15.39 12.90 11.81
N VAL A 302 -16.66 12.55 11.58
CA VAL A 302 -17.03 11.41 10.70
C VAL A 302 -16.58 11.67 9.26
N HIS A 303 -16.90 12.82 8.68
CA HIS A 303 -16.52 13.14 7.30
C HIS A 303 -15.00 13.26 7.12
N LEU A 304 -14.28 13.73 8.14
CA LEU A 304 -12.82 13.69 8.16
C LEU A 304 -12.35 12.24 8.03
N GLN A 305 -12.81 11.35 8.92
CA GLN A 305 -12.41 9.95 8.89
C GLN A 305 -12.73 9.29 7.55
N GLU A 306 -13.94 9.49 7.02
CA GLU A 306 -14.33 8.97 5.71
C GLU A 306 -13.47 9.52 4.56
N THR A 307 -12.93 10.73 4.68
CA THR A 307 -12.01 11.31 3.68
C THR A 307 -10.60 10.72 3.81
N LEU A 308 -10.17 10.39 5.03
CA LEU A 308 -8.88 9.76 5.30
C LEU A 308 -8.85 8.27 4.89
N ASP A 309 -10.00 7.61 4.94
CA ASP A 309 -10.20 6.21 4.55
C ASP A 309 -10.51 6.04 3.06
N GLU A 310 -10.68 7.14 2.33
CA GLU A 310 -10.84 7.10 0.89
C GLU A 310 -9.51 6.64 0.27
N GLY A 311 -9.47 5.37 -0.18
CA GLY A 311 -8.30 4.75 -0.81
C GLY A 311 -7.85 5.49 -2.08
N LEU A 312 -6.81 5.00 -2.76
CA LEU A 312 -6.38 5.58 -4.06
C LEU A 312 -7.50 5.51 -5.10
#